data_AF-A0A1B3XNN3-F1
#
_entry.id   AF-A0A1B3XNN3-F1
#
_cell.length_a   1.000
_cell.length_b   1.000
_cell.length_c   1.000
_cell.angle_alpha   90.00
_cell.angle_beta   90.00
_cell.angle_gamma   90.00
#
_symmetry.space_group_name_H-M   'P 1'
#
loop_
_entity.id
_entity.type
_entity.pdbx_description
1 polymer ?
#
loop_
_entity_poly.entity_id
_entity_poly.type
_entity_poly.pdbx_seq_one_letter_code
_entity_poly.pdbx_strand_id
1 'polypeptide(L)' 'MNSFNKDNRLDNVEKLQDAIHNTEQSMIAANDAISFSSAEDKLAIKAKNERRKASIEAMKEEVQDEEEARDSGYNNI' A
#
# COMPACT_ATOMS: atom_id res chain seq x y z
N MET A 1 -4.90 -26.64 15.40
CA MET A 1 -3.48 -26.28 15.20
C MET A 1 -3.21 -26.38 13.72
N ASN A 2 -3.11 -25.25 13.02
CA ASN A 2 -2.57 -25.23 11.65
C ASN A 2 -1.59 -24.07 11.58
N SER A 3 -0.39 -24.39 11.10
CA SER A 3 0.80 -23.57 11.08
C SER A 3 0.52 -22.19 10.46
N PHE A 4 0.51 -21.14 11.29
CA PHE A 4 0.65 -19.77 10.82
C PHE A 4 2.06 -19.66 10.27
N ASN A 5 2.16 -19.74 8.95
CA ASN A 5 3.42 -19.80 8.23
C ASN A 5 4.15 -18.47 8.39
N LYS A 6 4.98 -18.35 9.45
CA LYS A 6 5.84 -17.18 9.69
C LYS A 6 6.81 -16.92 8.53
N ASP A 7 7.10 -17.93 7.71
CA ASP A 7 7.95 -17.81 6.52
C ASP A 7 7.30 -17.00 5.38
N ASN A 8 5.97 -16.82 5.37
CA ASN A 8 5.28 -16.03 4.35
C ASN A 8 5.22 -14.52 4.65
N ARG A 9 5.73 -14.08 5.80
CA ARG A 9 5.63 -12.67 6.20
C ARG A 9 6.53 -11.76 5.36
N LEU A 10 7.68 -12.26 4.91
CA LEU A 10 8.56 -11.55 3.98
C LEU A 10 7.89 -11.33 2.61
N ASP A 11 7.22 -12.36 2.11
CA ASP A 11 6.45 -12.30 0.86
C ASP A 11 5.27 -11.33 0.99
N ASN A 12 4.66 -11.22 2.18
CA ASN A 12 3.60 -10.23 2.44
C ASN A 12 4.13 -8.79 2.43
N VAL A 13 5.28 -8.50 3.06
CA VAL A 13 5.88 -7.16 3.06
C VAL A 13 6.25 -6.74 1.63
N GLU A 14 6.89 -7.61 0.85
CA GLU A 14 7.27 -7.33 -0.54
C GLU A 14 6.03 -7.04 -1.41
N LYS A 15 4.98 -7.86 -1.29
CA LYS A 15 3.71 -7.63 -2.00
C LYS A 15 3.02 -6.34 -1.61
N LEU A 16 3.03 -5.97 -0.33
CA LEU A 16 2.45 -4.72 0.15
C LEU A 16 3.25 -3.52 -0.38
N GLN A 17 4.58 -3.59 -0.37
CA GLN A 17 5.44 -2.55 -0.95
C GLN A 17 5.21 -2.38 -2.46
N ASP A 18 5.10 -3.49 -3.20
CA ASP A 18 4.76 -3.47 -4.62
C ASP A 18 3.36 -2.86 -4.87
N ALA A 19 2.37 -3.23 -4.06
CA ALA A 19 1.02 -2.68 -4.17
C ALA A 19 0.99 -1.17 -3.89
N ILE A 20 1.73 -0.71 -2.88
CA ILE A 20 1.91 0.72 -2.58
C ILE A 20 2.54 1.43 -3.78
N HIS A 21 3.68 0.94 -4.29
CA HIS A 21 4.39 1.56 -5.40
C HIS A 21 3.51 1.65 -6.65
N ASN A 22 2.84 0.57 -7.03
CA ASN A 22 1.93 0.54 -8.18
C ASN A 22 0.75 1.52 -8.02
N THR A 23 0.25 1.67 -6.79
CA THR A 23 -0.85 2.60 -6.49
C THR A 23 -0.38 4.05 -6.57
N GLU A 24 0.82 4.36 -6.08
CA GLU A 24 1.44 5.68 -6.20
C GLU A 24 1.68 6.06 -7.67
N GLN A 25 2.26 5.16 -8.47
CA GLN A 25 2.42 5.38 -9.92
C GLN A 25 1.08 5.61 -10.61
N SER A 26 0.05 4.86 -10.22
CA SER A 26 -1.32 5.06 -10.74
C SER A 26 -1.92 6.41 -10.34
N MET A 27 -1.56 6.96 -9.18
CA MET A 27 -1.99 8.29 -8.75
C MET A 27 -1.26 9.39 -9.52
N ILE A 28 0.04 9.25 -9.74
CA ILE A 28 0.87 10.18 -10.52
C ILE A 28 0.35 10.26 -11.95
N ALA A 29 0.21 9.11 -12.63
CA ALA A 29 -0.30 9.05 -14.00
C ALA A 29 -1.72 9.65 -14.12
N ALA A 30 -2.58 9.43 -13.12
CA ALA A 30 -3.90 10.04 -13.10
C ALA A 30 -3.84 11.57 -12.88
N ASN A 31 -2.93 12.06 -12.05
CA ASN A 31 -2.71 13.49 -11.83
C ASN A 31 -2.17 14.19 -13.09
N ASP A 32 -1.28 13.55 -13.84
CA ASP A 32 -0.76 14.10 -15.11
C ASP A 32 -1.88 14.26 -16.15
N ALA A 33 -2.86 13.34 -16.14
CA ALA A 33 -4.02 13.39 -17.01
C ALA A 33 -5.03 14.50 -16.62
N ILE A 34 -5.00 15.03 -15.38
CA ILE A 34 -5.95 16.07 -14.91
C ILE A 34 -5.93 17.27 -15.84
N SER A 35 -4.76 17.71 -16.30
CA SER A 35 -4.62 18.92 -17.14
C SER A 35 -5.42 18.84 -18.44
N PHE A 36 -5.61 17.63 -18.98
CA PHE A 36 -6.32 17.39 -20.23
C PHE A 36 -7.76 16.89 -20.04
N SER A 37 -8.19 16.70 -18.80
CA SER A 37 -9.47 16.08 -18.45
C SER A 37 -10.61 17.10 -18.31
N SER A 38 -11.86 16.63 -18.46
CA SER A 38 -13.06 17.43 -18.21
C SER A 38 -13.19 17.80 -16.72
N ALA A 39 -14.05 18.78 -16.39
CA ALA A 39 -14.25 19.18 -15.00
C ALA A 39 -14.77 18.03 -14.12
N GLU A 40 -15.65 17.18 -14.67
CA GLU A 40 -16.18 16.00 -14.00
C GLU A 40 -15.08 14.95 -13.77
N ASP A 41 -14.29 14.66 -14.81
CA ASP A 41 -13.18 13.71 -14.72
C ASP A 41 -12.13 14.16 -13.71
N LYS A 42 -11.83 15.47 -13.65
CA LYS A 42 -10.92 16.03 -12.65
C LYS A 42 -11.41 15.77 -11.22
N LEU A 43 -12.71 15.90 -10.95
CA LEU A 43 -13.28 15.61 -9.64
C LEU A 43 -13.23 14.11 -9.33
N ALA A 44 -13.54 13.26 -10.32
CA ALA A 44 -13.47 11.81 -10.18
C ALA A 44 -12.05 11.32 -9.90
N ILE A 45 -11.04 11.84 -10.61
CA ILE A 45 -9.62 11.54 -10.41
C ILE A 45 -9.20 11.93 -8.99
N LYS A 46 -9.53 13.16 -8.55
CA LYS A 46 -9.21 13.62 -7.19
C LYS A 46 -9.84 12.72 -6.13
N ALA A 47 -11.14 12.43 -6.24
CA ALA A 47 -11.83 11.57 -5.28
C ALA A 47 -11.25 10.14 -5.25
N LYS A 48 -10.85 9.60 -6.41
CA LYS A 48 -10.18 8.29 -6.48
C LYS A 48 -8.80 8.32 -5.84
N ASN A 49 -8.03 9.39 -6.07
CA ASN A 49 -6.71 9.57 -5.47
C ASN A 49 -6.78 9.73 -3.94
N GLU A 50 -7.80 10.42 -3.41
CA GLU A 50 -8.03 10.48 -1.95
C GLU A 50 -8.30 9.10 -1.34
N ARG A 51 -9.13 8.26 -1.99
CA ARG A 51 -9.35 6.88 -1.51
C ARG A 51 -8.08 6.03 -1.58
N ARG A 52 -7.25 6.22 -2.61
CA ARG A 52 -5.96 5.52 -2.74
C ARG A 52 -4.98 5.90 -1.63
N LYS A 53 -4.94 7.18 -1.20
CA LYS A 53 -4.14 7.60 -0.05
C LYS A 53 -4.54 6.84 1.21
N ALA A 54 -5.83 6.78 1.51
CA ALA A 54 -6.32 6.02 2.67
C ALA A 54 -5.93 4.53 2.60
N SER A 55 -6.00 3.93 1.40
CA SER A 55 -5.55 2.53 1.19
C SER A 55 -4.04 2.37 1.37
N ILE A 56 -3.23 3.32 0.91
CA ILE A 56 -1.77 3.29 1.07
C ILE A 56 -1.39 3.39 2.54
N GLU A 57 -2.02 4.29 3.30
CA GLU A 57 -1.73 4.42 4.72
C GLU A 57 -2.05 3.14 5.49
N ALA A 58 -3.20 2.50 5.20
CA ALA A 58 -3.51 1.19 5.79
C ALA A 58 -2.47 0.11 5.43
N MET A 59 -2.01 0.05 4.18
CA MET A 59 -0.96 -0.89 3.77
C MET A 59 0.40 -0.59 4.45
N LYS A 60 0.72 0.68 4.70
CA LYS A 60 1.95 1.07 5.42
C LYS A 60 1.87 0.66 6.89
N GLU A 61 0.71 0.83 7.54
CA GLU A 61 0.47 0.34 8.90
C GLU A 61 0.67 -1.18 8.97
N GLU A 62 0.11 -1.93 8.00
CA GLU A 62 0.32 -3.39 7.92
C GLU A 62 1.80 -3.76 7.72
N VAL A 63 2.54 -3.06 6.86
CA VAL A 63 3.98 -3.28 6.68
C VAL A 63 4.73 -3.06 7.99
N GLN A 64 4.43 -1.99 8.72
CA GLN A 64 5.07 -1.70 10.00
C GLN A 64 4.79 -2.80 11.04
N ASP A 65 3.54 -3.24 11.17
CA ASP A 65 3.15 -4.31 12.09
C ASP A 65 3.88 -5.64 11.76
N GLU A 66 4.04 -5.93 10.46
CA GLU A 66 4.78 -7.11 9.99
C GLU A 66 6.28 -7.01 10.29
N GLU A 67 6.89 -5.83 10.14
CA GLU A 67 8.28 -5.55 10.48
C GLU A 67 8.55 -5.61 11.99
N GLU A 68 7.69 -5.01 12.82
CA GLU A 68 7.83 -5.03 14.29
C GLU A 68 7.73 -6.44 14.86
N ALA A 69 6.85 -7.26 14.27
CA ALA A 69 6.68 -8.64 14.67
C ALA A 69 7.85 -9.55 14.19
N ARG A 70 8.65 -9.12 13.21
CA ARG A 70 9.94 -9.74 12.86
C ARG A 70 10.98 -9.46 13.94
N ASP A 71 11.16 -8.20 14.33
CA ASP A 71 12.17 -7.80 15.31
C ASP A 71 11.86 -8.35 16.70
N SER A 72 10.59 -8.37 17.10
CA SER A 72 10.13 -8.97 18.36
C SER A 72 10.25 -10.49 18.38
N GLY A 73 10.21 -11.15 17.21
CA GLY A 73 10.40 -12.59 17.06
C GLY A 73 11.87 -13.03 17.18
N TYR A 74 12.82 -12.12 16.99
CA TYR A 74 14.27 -12.38 17.03
C TYR A 74 14.90 -12.22 18.42
N ASN A 75 14.21 -11.59 19.39
CA ASN A 75 14.73 -11.33 20.74
C ASN A 75 14.56 -12.50 21.74
N ASN A 76 14.33 -13.73 21.27
CA ASN A 76 14.18 -14.93 22.11
C ASN A 76 15.18 -16.05 21.76
N ILE A 77 16.37 -15.71 21.24
CA ILE A 77 17.47 -16.66 20.99
C ILE A 77 18.72 -16.25 21.74
#